data_AF-A0A973J5W0-F1
#
_entry.id   AF-A0A973J5W0-F1
#
_cell.length_a   1.000
_cell.length_b   1.000
_cell.length_c   1.000
_cell.angle_alpha   90.00
_cell.angle_beta   90.00
_cell.angle_gamma   90.00
#
_symmetry.space_group_name_H-M   'P 1'
#
loop_
_entity.id
_entity.type
_entity.pdbx_description
1 polymer ?
#
loop_
_entity_poly.entity_id
_entity_poly.type
_entity_poly.pdbx_seq_one_letter_code
_entity_poly.pdbx_strand_id
1 'polypeptide(L)'
;MHSLHPPQRNPSIRYFDTIRGQLVLGLGLIVLLMLVSTVIIFIGQQAVMSQINTTLEHAAAERDLSLQVQNAFLLARQSEGEFISSWRTIGFEDAQPLVEDNRQHLLAARALLDQIDQTPSGRANDHDARLLAATARLRPLLDSYEQTFQATVESVRQRGRADGIESQLRASLSRLEQRTRDLPDPAAHILVLQIRSDSQAYLAS
;
A
#
# COMPACT_ATOMS: atom_id res chain seq x y z
N MET A 1 -81.45 66.17 -47.23
CA MET A 1 -80.27 65.76 -48.02
C MET A 1 -79.06 65.79 -47.08
N HIS A 2 -78.81 64.79 -46.23
CA HIS A 2 -78.32 63.42 -46.48
C HIS A 2 -76.90 63.39 -47.11
N SER A 3 -75.86 63.31 -46.26
CA SER A 3 -74.60 62.53 -46.42
C SER A 3 -73.65 62.83 -45.23
N LEU A 4 -73.49 61.95 -44.24
CA LEU A 4 -72.62 60.74 -44.16
C LEU A 4 -71.14 61.05 -43.84
N HIS A 5 -70.75 60.84 -42.57
CA HIS A 5 -69.39 60.39 -42.17
C HIS A 5 -69.13 59.00 -42.76
N PRO A 6 -67.91 58.64 -43.22
CA PRO A 6 -66.92 57.92 -42.36
C PRO A 6 -65.44 58.06 -42.87
N PRO A 7 -64.49 57.15 -42.55
CA PRO A 7 -63.73 57.03 -41.31
C PRO A 7 -62.19 57.21 -41.47
N GLN A 8 -61.48 57.35 -40.35
CA GLN A 8 -60.04 57.17 -40.22
C GLN A 8 -59.57 55.81 -40.81
N ARG A 9 -58.50 55.83 -41.61
CA ARG A 9 -57.69 54.64 -41.91
C ARG A 9 -56.33 54.77 -41.27
N ASN A 10 -56.12 53.99 -40.22
CA ASN A 10 -54.81 53.59 -39.71
C ASN A 10 -54.13 52.69 -40.76
N PRO A 11 -52.91 52.98 -41.24
CA PRO A 11 -52.12 51.99 -41.96
C PRO A 11 -51.51 51.02 -40.95
N SER A 12 -52.16 49.87 -40.79
CA SER A 12 -51.57 48.70 -40.13
C SER A 12 -50.27 48.33 -40.85
N ILE A 13 -49.18 48.30 -40.10
CA ILE A 13 -47.87 47.79 -40.52
C ILE A 13 -48.05 46.32 -40.94
N ARG A 14 -48.11 46.07 -42.26
CA ARG A 14 -48.02 44.72 -42.84
C ARG A 14 -46.56 44.38 -43.10
N TYR A 15 -45.84 44.04 -42.04
CA TYR A 15 -44.64 43.23 -42.17
C TYR A 15 -45.05 41.80 -41.82
N PHE A 16 -44.63 40.83 -42.63
CA PHE A 16 -44.92 39.38 -42.52
C PHE A 16 -46.25 38.91 -43.10
N ASP A 17 -46.35 38.91 -44.43
CA ASP A 17 -47.26 37.99 -45.11
C ASP A 17 -46.57 37.36 -46.31
N THR A 18 -45.50 36.61 -46.03
CA THR A 18 -44.87 35.74 -47.01
C THR A 18 -44.44 34.50 -46.28
N ILE A 19 -45.07 33.38 -46.60
CA ILE A 19 -44.79 32.02 -46.11
C ILE A 19 -43.26 31.73 -46.07
N ARG A 20 -42.49 32.34 -46.97
CA ARG A 20 -41.02 32.30 -47.00
C ARG A 20 -40.33 32.89 -45.77
N GLY A 21 -40.81 34.00 -45.22
CA GLY A 21 -40.22 34.65 -44.04
C GLY A 21 -40.41 33.82 -42.76
N GLN A 22 -41.59 33.21 -42.61
CA GLN A 22 -41.88 32.30 -41.50
C GLN A 22 -41.09 30.99 -41.61
N LEU A 23 -40.88 30.48 -42.83
CA LEU A 23 -40.00 29.33 -43.09
C LEU A 23 -38.53 29.63 -42.75
N VAL A 24 -38.00 30.79 -43.14
CA VAL A 24 -36.62 31.18 -42.82
C VAL A 24 -36.42 31.41 -41.32
N LEU A 25 -37.40 32.00 -40.65
CA LEU A 25 -37.34 32.24 -39.20
C LEU A 25 -37.45 30.93 -38.41
N GLY A 26 -38.31 30.01 -38.84
CA GLY A 26 -38.39 28.65 -38.29
C GLY A 26 -37.10 27.85 -38.52
N LEU A 27 -36.54 27.91 -39.73
CA LEU A 27 -35.27 27.25 -40.06
C LEU A 27 -34.12 27.82 -39.22
N GLY A 28 -34.02 29.14 -39.10
CA GLY A 28 -32.99 29.80 -38.28
C GLY A 28 -33.08 29.41 -36.81
N LEU A 29 -34.30 29.29 -36.26
CA LEU A 29 -34.53 28.82 -34.91
C LEU A 29 -34.07 27.38 -34.71
N ILE A 30 -34.38 26.49 -35.66
CA ILE A 30 -33.96 25.07 -35.61
C ILE A 30 -32.43 24.96 -35.64
N VAL A 31 -31.77 25.71 -36.53
CA VAL A 31 -30.30 25.72 -36.62
C VAL A 31 -29.67 26.24 -35.32
N LEU A 32 -30.21 27.32 -34.75
CA LEU A 32 -29.76 27.86 -33.46
C LEU A 32 -29.91 26.82 -32.34
N LEU A 33 -31.04 26.12 -32.30
CA LEU A 33 -31.32 25.09 -31.29
C LEU A 33 -30.36 23.89 -31.40
N MET A 34 -30.00 23.49 -32.63
CA MET A 34 -28.98 22.47 -32.87
C MET A 34 -27.60 22.93 -32.39
N LEU A 35 -27.25 24.20 -32.61
CA LEU A 35 -25.96 24.78 -32.21
C LEU A 35 -25.82 24.80 -30.68
N VAL A 36 -26.87 25.25 -29.97
CA VAL A 36 -26.93 25.23 -28.50
C VAL A 36 -26.85 23.80 -27.96
N SER A 37 -27.59 22.85 -28.55
CA SER A 37 -27.54 21.44 -28.15
C SER A 37 -26.14 20.84 -28.32
N THR A 38 -25.44 21.20 -29.40
CA THR A 38 -24.07 20.74 -29.66
C THR A 38 -23.08 21.30 -28.64
N VAL A 39 -23.22 22.57 -28.27
CA VAL A 39 -22.40 23.22 -27.24
C VAL A 39 -22.61 22.58 -25.86
N ILE A 40 -23.86 22.26 -25.50
CA ILE A 40 -24.18 21.58 -24.24
C ILE A 40 -23.56 20.18 -24.20
N ILE A 41 -23.64 19.41 -25.30
CA ILE A 41 -23.01 18.09 -25.41
C ILE A 41 -21.49 18.19 -25.29
N PHE A 42 -20.87 19.19 -25.92
CA PHE A 42 -19.42 19.40 -25.90
C PHE A 42 -18.89 19.76 -24.50
N ILE A 43 -19.58 20.68 -23.78
CA ILE A 43 -19.22 21.06 -22.41
C ILE A 43 -19.39 19.86 -21.47
N GLY A 44 -20.48 19.08 -21.62
CA GLY A 44 -20.71 17.86 -20.85
C GLY A 44 -19.61 16.82 -21.06
N GLN A 45 -19.15 16.62 -22.30
CA GLN A 45 -18.06 15.69 -22.60
C GLN A 45 -16.71 16.13 -22.00
N GLN A 46 -16.35 17.41 -22.06
CA GLN A 46 -15.10 17.90 -21.47
C GLN A 46 -15.07 17.78 -19.94
N ALA A 47 -16.18 18.06 -19.26
CA ALA A 47 -16.28 17.92 -17.80
C ALA A 47 -16.18 16.44 -17.36
N VAL A 48 -16.78 15.53 -18.13
CA VAL A 48 -16.69 14.08 -17.88
C VAL A 48 -15.29 13.54 -18.18
N MET A 49 -14.65 13.97 -19.28
CA MET A 49 -13.30 13.52 -19.64
C MET A 49 -12.26 13.96 -18.59
N SER A 50 -12.38 15.20 -18.08
CA SER A 50 -11.52 15.71 -17.02
C SER A 50 -11.69 14.92 -15.72
N GLN A 51 -12.94 14.59 -15.33
CA GLN A 51 -13.20 13.80 -14.12
C GLN A 51 -12.75 12.33 -14.24
N ILE A 52 -12.90 11.72 -15.42
CA ILE A 52 -12.44 10.34 -15.67
C ILE A 52 -10.92 10.27 -15.62
N ASN A 53 -10.22 11.21 -16.26
CA ASN A 53 -8.76 11.23 -16.25
C ASN A 53 -8.21 11.41 -14.84
N THR A 54 -8.74 12.36 -14.05
CA THR A 54 -8.27 12.55 -12.66
C THR A 54 -8.58 11.34 -11.79
N THR A 55 -9.76 10.72 -11.93
CA THR A 55 -10.14 9.54 -11.12
C THR A 55 -9.29 8.31 -11.47
N LEU A 56 -8.99 8.11 -12.76
CA LEU A 56 -8.13 7.01 -13.20
C LEU A 56 -6.67 7.20 -12.79
N GLU A 57 -6.14 8.42 -12.86
CA GLU A 57 -4.80 8.74 -12.39
C GLU A 57 -4.66 8.51 -10.88
N HIS A 58 -5.65 8.93 -10.09
CA HIS A 58 -5.66 8.66 -8.65
C HIS A 58 -5.74 7.17 -8.31
N ALA A 59 -6.62 6.42 -8.98
CA ALA A 59 -6.74 4.97 -8.77
C ALA A 59 -5.47 4.21 -9.20
N ALA A 60 -4.79 4.67 -10.25
CA ALA A 60 -3.52 4.10 -10.69
C ALA A 60 -2.38 4.37 -9.68
N ALA A 61 -2.30 5.60 -9.16
CA ALA A 61 -1.32 5.97 -8.14
C ALA A 61 -1.53 5.19 -6.83
N GLU A 62 -2.77 5.02 -6.38
CA GLU A 62 -3.11 4.20 -5.21
C GLU A 62 -2.69 2.74 -5.38
N ARG A 63 -2.99 2.16 -6.55
CA ARG A 63 -2.62 0.78 -6.86
C ARG A 63 -1.10 0.62 -6.86
N ASP A 64 -0.38 1.55 -7.46
CA ASP A 64 1.08 1.52 -7.52
C ASP A 64 1.69 1.62 -6.11
N LEU A 65 1.24 2.57 -5.29
CA LEU A 65 1.68 2.69 -3.89
C LEU A 65 1.40 1.41 -3.07
N SER A 66 0.23 0.79 -3.26
CA SER A 66 -0.11 -0.48 -2.60
C SER A 66 0.83 -1.63 -3.01
N LEU A 67 1.20 -1.70 -4.29
CA LEU A 67 2.19 -2.66 -4.79
C LEU A 67 3.59 -2.38 -4.21
N GLN A 68 3.97 -1.11 -4.10
CA GLN A 68 5.23 -0.72 -3.48
C GLN A 68 5.27 -1.08 -1.98
N VAL A 69 4.17 -0.89 -1.23
CA VAL A 69 4.06 -1.32 0.18
C VAL A 69 4.24 -2.84 0.30
N GLN A 70 3.57 -3.61 -0.57
CA GLN A 70 3.72 -5.07 -0.60
C GLN A 70 5.16 -5.48 -0.89
N ASN A 71 5.79 -4.86 -1.89
CA ASN A 71 7.17 -5.15 -2.26
C ASN A 71 8.12 -4.86 -1.08
N ALA A 72 8.00 -3.68 -0.47
CA ALA A 72 8.79 -3.33 0.71
C ALA A 72 8.63 -4.35 1.85
N PHE A 73 7.40 -4.81 2.12
CA PHE A 73 7.19 -5.84 3.13
C PHE A 73 7.79 -7.21 2.75
N LEU A 74 7.73 -7.60 1.48
CA LEU A 74 8.37 -8.84 1.00
C LEU A 74 9.88 -8.80 1.15
N LEU A 75 10.51 -7.65 0.86
CA LEU A 75 11.95 -7.46 1.08
C LEU A 75 12.31 -7.50 2.58
N ALA A 76 11.46 -6.94 3.45
CA ALA A 76 11.60 -7.11 4.89
C ALA A 76 11.52 -8.59 5.31
N ARG A 77 10.59 -9.36 4.74
CA ARG A 77 10.48 -10.81 5.01
C ARG A 77 11.67 -11.60 4.47
N GLN A 78 12.20 -11.22 3.33
CA GLN A 78 13.38 -11.84 2.75
C GLN A 78 14.60 -11.64 3.67
N SER A 79 14.87 -10.41 4.08
CA SER A 79 15.97 -10.09 5.01
C SER A 79 15.80 -10.74 6.38
N GLU A 80 14.57 -10.88 6.89
CA GLU A 80 14.27 -11.71 8.08
C GLU A 80 14.70 -13.17 7.86
N GLY A 81 14.29 -13.79 6.75
CA GLY A 81 14.61 -15.18 6.44
C GLY A 81 16.11 -15.40 6.23
N GLU A 82 16.78 -14.47 5.56
CA GLU A 82 18.23 -14.47 5.39
C GLU A 82 18.95 -14.33 6.74
N PHE A 83 18.49 -13.45 7.62
CA PHE A 83 19.03 -13.33 8.98
C PHE A 83 18.89 -14.65 9.73
N ILE A 84 17.68 -15.21 9.82
CA ILE A 84 17.37 -16.43 10.57
C ILE A 84 18.21 -17.63 10.07
N SER A 85 18.42 -17.74 8.76
CA SER A 85 19.16 -18.85 8.16
C SER A 85 20.67 -18.69 8.22
N SER A 86 21.20 -17.46 8.22
CA SER A 86 22.64 -17.21 8.11
C SER A 86 23.35 -16.94 9.45
N TRP A 87 22.67 -16.37 10.45
CA TRP A 87 23.33 -15.86 11.68
C TRP A 87 24.15 -16.92 12.43
N ARG A 88 23.75 -18.19 12.36
CA ARG A 88 24.49 -19.31 12.99
C ARG A 88 25.79 -19.62 12.25
N THR A 89 25.80 -19.45 10.94
CA THR A 89 26.91 -19.78 10.05
C THR A 89 27.95 -18.67 10.01
N ILE A 90 27.49 -17.42 9.88
CA ILE A 90 28.37 -16.24 9.75
C ILE A 90 28.60 -15.53 11.08
N GLY A 91 27.79 -15.81 12.11
CA GLY A 91 27.84 -15.11 13.39
C GLY A 91 26.89 -13.92 13.45
N PHE A 92 26.57 -13.48 14.67
CA PHE A 92 25.60 -12.40 14.90
C PHE A 92 26.07 -11.06 14.33
N GLU A 93 27.35 -10.71 14.53
CA GLU A 93 27.92 -9.43 14.09
C GLU A 93 27.89 -9.30 12.56
N ASP A 94 28.25 -10.37 11.84
CA ASP A 94 28.23 -10.38 10.38
C ASP A 94 26.80 -10.45 9.80
N ALA A 95 25.83 -10.95 10.58
CA ALA A 95 24.41 -10.96 10.21
C ALA A 95 23.66 -9.67 10.58
N GLN A 96 24.30 -8.74 11.31
CA GLN A 96 23.69 -7.48 11.72
C GLN A 96 23.17 -6.61 10.55
N PRO A 97 23.85 -6.53 9.38
CA PRO A 97 23.34 -5.78 8.24
C PRO A 97 21.95 -6.24 7.77
N LEU A 98 21.64 -7.55 7.86
CA LEU A 98 20.34 -8.09 7.46
C LEU A 98 19.19 -7.61 8.37
N VAL A 99 19.49 -7.36 9.65
CA VAL A 99 18.53 -6.75 10.59
C VAL A 99 18.25 -5.30 10.22
N GLU A 100 19.30 -4.58 9.80
CA GLU A 100 19.18 -3.20 9.36
C GLU A 100 18.42 -3.07 8.03
N ASP A 101 18.67 -3.98 7.08
CA ASP A 101 17.94 -4.05 5.81
C ASP A 101 16.43 -4.29 6.07
N ASN A 102 16.08 -5.24 6.94
CA ASN A 102 14.69 -5.46 7.35
C ASN A 102 14.05 -4.16 7.89
N ARG A 103 14.74 -3.45 8.77
CA ARG A 103 14.28 -2.18 9.35
C ARG A 103 14.06 -1.11 8.28
N GLN A 104 14.99 -0.98 7.34
CA GLN A 104 14.89 -0.03 6.23
C GLN A 104 13.70 -0.33 5.32
N HIS A 105 13.46 -1.61 5.01
CA HIS A 105 12.30 -2.02 4.22
C HIS A 105 10.97 -1.73 4.94
N LEU A 106 10.90 -1.91 6.26
CA LEU A 106 9.72 -1.53 7.05
C LEU A 106 9.52 -0.02 7.12
N LEU A 107 10.58 0.77 7.24
CA LEU A 107 10.51 2.23 7.15
C LEU A 107 10.01 2.69 5.77
N ALA A 108 10.47 2.06 4.69
CA ALA A 108 9.98 2.34 3.35
C ALA A 108 8.49 2.02 3.22
N ALA A 109 8.03 0.87 3.75
CA ALA A 109 6.60 0.52 3.76
C ALA A 109 5.76 1.56 4.53
N ARG A 110 6.22 2.05 5.68
CA ARG A 110 5.56 3.11 6.44
C ARG A 110 5.50 4.43 5.67
N ALA A 111 6.61 4.84 5.05
CA ALA A 111 6.66 6.06 4.26
C ALA A 111 5.70 6.01 3.05
N LEU A 112 5.53 4.83 2.44
CA LEU A 112 4.56 4.62 1.37
C LEU A 112 3.11 4.68 1.89
N LEU A 113 2.82 4.14 3.08
CA LEU A 113 1.53 4.33 3.74
C LEU A 113 1.25 5.81 4.06
N ASP A 114 2.26 6.56 4.50
CA ASP A 114 2.15 8.02 4.69
C ASP A 114 1.82 8.75 3.38
N GLN A 115 2.40 8.33 2.25
CA GLN A 115 2.08 8.90 0.93
C GLN A 115 0.64 8.59 0.50
N ILE A 116 0.15 7.38 0.78
CA ILE A 116 -1.26 7.02 0.51
C ILE A 116 -2.18 7.94 1.32
N ASP A 117 -1.90 8.12 2.62
CA ASP A 117 -2.71 8.97 3.51
C ASP A 117 -2.67 10.46 3.11
N GLN A 118 -1.60 10.92 2.47
CA GLN A 118 -1.42 12.30 2.02
C GLN A 118 -1.97 12.56 0.61
N THR A 119 -2.36 11.52 -0.14
CA THR A 119 -2.88 11.69 -1.51
C THR A 119 -4.22 12.43 -1.44
N PRO A 120 -4.32 13.67 -1.95
CA PRO A 120 -5.51 14.48 -1.79
C PRO A 120 -6.61 13.98 -2.71
N SER A 121 -7.57 13.27 -2.14
CA SER A 121 -8.80 12.94 -2.85
C SER A 121 -9.72 14.16 -2.87
N GLY A 122 -9.83 14.82 -4.03
CA GLY A 122 -10.58 16.07 -4.21
C GLY A 122 -12.08 16.04 -3.87
N ARG A 123 -12.61 14.89 -3.43
CA ARG A 123 -13.93 14.72 -2.79
C ARG A 123 -13.83 13.60 -1.78
N ALA A 124 -14.12 13.87 -0.51
CA ALA A 124 -14.31 12.83 0.51
C ALA A 124 -15.41 11.86 0.06
N ASN A 125 -14.99 10.76 -0.54
CA ASN A 125 -15.87 9.71 -1.02
C ASN A 125 -15.66 8.45 -0.17
N ASP A 126 -16.63 7.53 -0.19
CA ASP A 126 -16.57 6.31 0.63
C ASP A 126 -15.32 5.45 0.35
N HIS A 127 -14.72 5.61 -0.83
CA HIS A 127 -13.50 4.89 -1.22
C HIS A 127 -12.29 5.38 -0.42
N ASP A 128 -12.08 6.70 -0.33
CA ASP A 128 -10.99 7.30 0.45
C ASP A 128 -11.08 6.92 1.92
N ALA A 129 -12.30 6.92 2.48
CA ALA A 129 -12.53 6.52 3.86
C ALA A 129 -12.15 5.05 4.11
N ARG A 130 -12.39 4.15 3.14
CA ARG A 130 -11.98 2.74 3.22
C ARG A 130 -10.47 2.57 3.10
N LEU A 131 -9.84 3.33 2.21
CA LEU A 131 -8.39 3.32 2.02
C LEU A 131 -7.68 3.78 3.29
N LEU A 132 -8.07 4.93 3.85
CA LEU A 132 -7.56 5.45 5.13
C LEU A 132 -7.80 4.47 6.29
N ALA A 133 -8.96 3.80 6.31
CA ALA A 133 -9.21 2.77 7.32
C ALA A 133 -8.30 1.54 7.14
N ALA A 134 -7.96 1.17 5.90
CA ALA A 134 -7.05 0.06 5.61
C ALA A 134 -5.60 0.41 5.99
N THR A 135 -5.10 1.59 5.63
CA THR A 135 -3.75 2.05 6.01
C THR A 135 -3.62 2.19 7.52
N ALA A 136 -4.63 2.73 8.21
CA ALA A 136 -4.68 2.82 9.67
C ALA A 136 -4.64 1.45 10.36
N ARG A 137 -5.17 0.39 9.74
CA ARG A 137 -5.08 -0.99 10.23
C ARG A 137 -3.73 -1.64 9.96
N LEU A 138 -3.07 -1.32 8.85
CA LEU A 138 -1.78 -1.90 8.47
C LEU A 138 -0.62 -1.40 9.33
N ARG A 139 -0.62 -0.11 9.71
CA ARG A 139 0.44 0.48 10.55
C ARG A 139 0.74 -0.32 11.84
N PRO A 140 -0.24 -0.59 12.73
CA PRO A 140 0.03 -1.33 13.95
C PRO A 140 0.49 -2.77 13.69
N LEU A 141 0.11 -3.37 12.55
CA LEU A 141 0.59 -4.70 12.17
C LEU A 141 2.07 -4.69 11.79
N LEU A 142 2.53 -3.66 11.05
CA LEU A 142 3.95 -3.48 10.74
C LEU A 142 4.76 -3.20 12.02
N ASP A 143 4.21 -2.43 12.96
CA ASP A 143 4.86 -2.16 14.25
C ASP A 143 4.98 -3.43 15.10
N SER A 144 3.89 -4.21 15.19
CA SER A 144 3.91 -5.49 15.90
C SER A 144 4.87 -6.49 15.25
N TYR A 145 4.96 -6.50 13.92
CA TYR A 145 5.92 -7.32 13.20
C TYR A 145 7.37 -6.91 13.52
N GLU A 146 7.70 -5.62 13.43
CA GLU A 146 9.04 -5.11 13.75
C GLU A 146 9.44 -5.48 15.19
N GLN A 147 8.55 -5.26 16.16
CA GLN A 147 8.80 -5.59 17.57
C GLN A 147 9.07 -7.09 17.77
N THR A 148 8.31 -7.94 17.08
CA THR A 148 8.50 -9.40 17.15
C THR A 148 9.83 -9.82 16.55
N PHE A 149 10.21 -9.22 15.43
CA PHE A 149 11.50 -9.48 14.80
C PHE A 149 12.66 -8.99 15.69
N GLN A 150 12.57 -7.78 16.25
CA GLN A 150 13.58 -7.26 17.19
C GLN A 150 13.73 -8.14 18.44
N ALA A 151 12.62 -8.66 18.99
CA ALA A 151 12.66 -9.61 20.10
C ALA A 151 13.38 -10.92 19.71
N THR A 152 13.15 -11.40 18.48
CA THR A 152 13.86 -12.55 17.92
C THR A 152 15.36 -12.26 17.78
N VAL A 153 15.74 -11.11 17.22
CA VAL A 153 17.14 -10.68 17.10
C VAL A 153 17.83 -10.61 18.45
N GLU A 154 17.16 -10.06 19.48
CA GLU A 154 17.73 -9.99 20.83
C GLU A 154 17.88 -11.37 21.47
N SER A 155 16.92 -12.27 21.28
CA SER A 155 17.02 -13.67 21.72
C SER A 155 18.21 -14.38 21.05
N VAL A 156 18.38 -14.19 19.75
CA VAL A 156 19.53 -14.71 18.99
C VAL A 156 20.85 -14.13 19.50
N ARG A 157 20.91 -12.82 19.74
CA ARG A 157 22.08 -12.15 20.32
C ARG A 157 22.45 -12.75 21.67
N GLN A 158 21.47 -12.94 22.56
CA GLN A 158 21.69 -13.52 23.89
C GLN A 158 22.18 -14.97 23.81
N ARG A 159 21.68 -15.76 22.86
CA ARG A 159 22.14 -17.13 22.60
C ARG A 159 23.57 -17.17 22.05
N GLY A 160 23.90 -16.29 21.11
CA GLY A 160 25.17 -16.26 20.39
C GLY A 160 26.35 -15.65 21.17
N ARG A 161 26.11 -14.99 22.31
CA ARG A 161 27.17 -14.43 23.16
C ARG A 161 28.14 -15.50 23.66
N ALA A 162 29.38 -15.10 23.93
CA ALA A 162 30.40 -15.96 24.52
C ALA A 162 29.97 -16.53 25.89
N ASP A 163 29.12 -15.82 26.64
CA ASP A 163 28.49 -16.27 27.89
C ASP A 163 27.02 -16.67 27.70
N GLY A 164 26.56 -16.81 26.46
CA GLY A 164 25.20 -17.19 26.11
C GLY A 164 24.86 -18.63 26.48
N ILE A 165 23.57 -18.96 26.43
CA ILE A 165 23.05 -20.28 26.83
C ILE A 165 23.76 -21.41 26.06
N GLU A 166 24.01 -21.24 24.76
CA GLU A 166 24.68 -22.26 23.95
C GLU A 166 26.14 -22.48 24.37
N SER A 167 26.85 -21.40 24.70
CA SER A 167 28.23 -21.48 25.20
C SER A 167 28.28 -22.14 26.58
N GLN A 168 27.37 -21.75 27.49
CA GLN A 168 27.25 -22.36 28.82
C GLN A 168 26.91 -23.85 28.74
N LEU A 169 26.03 -24.24 27.81
CA LEU A 169 25.70 -25.64 27.56
C LEU A 169 26.92 -26.41 27.05
N ARG A 170 27.64 -25.90 26.04
CA ARG A 170 28.88 -26.53 25.54
C ARG A 170 29.92 -26.67 26.64
N ALA A 171 30.17 -25.61 27.41
CA ALA A 171 31.13 -25.64 28.52
C ALA A 171 30.73 -26.63 29.62
N SER A 172 29.42 -26.77 29.89
CA SER A 172 28.92 -27.72 30.89
C SER A 172 29.02 -29.17 30.40
N LEU A 173 28.73 -29.43 29.13
CA LEU A 173 28.91 -30.75 28.51
C LEU A 173 30.39 -31.15 28.46
N SER A 174 31.29 -30.25 28.07
CA SER A 174 32.73 -30.53 28.09
C SER A 174 33.25 -30.83 29.49
N ARG A 175 32.79 -30.10 30.52
CA ARG A 175 33.12 -30.40 31.91
C ARG A 175 32.57 -31.75 32.36
N LEU A 176 31.35 -32.09 31.95
CA LEU A 176 30.72 -33.37 32.30
C LEU A 176 31.48 -34.53 31.65
N GLU A 177 31.84 -34.42 30.37
CA GLU A 177 32.63 -35.40 29.63
C GLU A 177 34.00 -35.61 30.26
N GLN A 178 34.68 -34.53 30.64
CA GLN A 178 35.99 -34.62 31.27
C GLN A 178 35.92 -35.35 32.62
N ARG A 179 34.86 -35.12 33.41
CA ARG A 179 34.66 -35.85 34.67
C ARG A 179 34.31 -37.31 34.48
N THR A 180 33.54 -37.66 33.45
CA THR A 180 33.13 -39.05 33.23
C THR A 180 34.20 -39.89 32.54
N ARG A 181 35.18 -39.26 31.87
CA ARG A 181 36.29 -39.95 31.22
C ARG A 181 37.16 -40.76 32.19
N ASP A 182 37.34 -40.25 33.40
CA ASP A 182 38.18 -40.86 34.44
C ASP A 182 37.39 -41.79 35.38
N LEU A 183 36.07 -41.97 35.14
CA LEU A 183 35.25 -42.86 35.95
C LEU A 183 35.49 -44.33 35.57
N PRO A 184 35.44 -45.26 36.54
CA PRO A 184 35.56 -46.70 36.27
C PRO A 184 34.42 -47.28 35.44
N ASP A 185 33.25 -46.62 35.44
CA ASP A 185 32.06 -47.06 34.72
C ASP A 185 31.96 -46.42 33.33
N PRO A 186 32.17 -47.21 32.25
CA PRO A 186 32.09 -46.69 30.88
C PRO A 186 30.67 -46.29 30.48
N ALA A 187 29.62 -46.79 31.15
CA ALA A 187 28.23 -46.45 30.83
C ALA A 187 27.95 -44.96 31.06
N ALA A 188 28.54 -44.38 32.11
CA ALA A 188 28.43 -42.95 32.40
C ALA A 188 29.04 -42.09 31.28
N HIS A 189 30.17 -42.50 30.71
CA HIS A 189 30.79 -41.78 29.60
C HIS A 189 29.96 -41.88 28.31
N ILE A 190 29.44 -43.08 27.99
CA ILE A 190 28.56 -43.29 26.82
C ILE A 190 27.31 -42.39 26.90
N LEU A 191 26.68 -42.31 28.07
CA LEU A 191 25.48 -41.50 28.26
C LEU A 191 25.75 -40.00 28.06
N VAL A 192 26.93 -39.51 28.49
CA VAL A 192 27.35 -38.12 28.23
C VAL A 192 27.59 -37.86 26.76
N LEU A 193 28.20 -38.80 26.03
CA LEU A 193 28.37 -38.68 24.58
C LEU A 193 27.01 -38.64 23.85
N GLN A 194 26.04 -39.42 24.32
CA GLN A 194 24.69 -39.41 23.76
C GLN A 194 23.98 -38.07 24.02
N ILE A 195 24.01 -37.56 25.25
CA ILE A 195 23.48 -36.22 25.57
C ILE A 195 24.16 -35.15 24.70
N ARG A 196 25.49 -35.25 24.49
CA ARG A 196 26.23 -34.33 23.62
C ARG A 196 25.73 -34.40 22.18
N SER A 197 25.56 -35.59 21.63
CA SER A 197 25.00 -35.79 20.28
C SER A 197 23.61 -35.18 20.15
N ASP A 198 22.71 -35.46 21.10
CA ASP A 198 21.34 -34.95 21.07
C ASP A 198 21.31 -33.42 21.21
N SER A 199 22.15 -32.86 22.07
CA SER A 199 22.28 -31.41 22.21
C SER A 199 22.83 -30.75 20.94
N GLN A 200 23.76 -31.39 20.23
CA GLN A 200 24.28 -30.88 18.96
C GLN A 200 23.21 -30.92 17.87
N ALA A 201 22.40 -31.98 17.81
CA ALA A 201 21.27 -32.05 16.88
C ALA A 201 20.25 -30.94 17.15
N TYR A 202 19.94 -30.67 18.42
CA TYR A 202 19.03 -29.59 18.82
C TYR A 202 19.58 -28.20 18.50
N LEU A 203 20.89 -27.99 18.69
CA LEU A 203 21.54 -26.71 18.36
C LEU A 203 21.66 -26.50 16.84
N ALA A 204 21.75 -27.59 16.07
CA ALA A 204 21.84 -27.58 14.62
C ALA A 204 20.47 -27.40 13.92
N SER A 205 19.35 -27.74 14.58
CA SER A 205 17.99 -27.40 14.14
C SER A 205 17.61 -25.95 14.45
#